data_AF-A0A7S1W155-F1
#
_entry.id   AF-A0A7S1W155-F1
#
_cell.length_a   1.000
_cell.length_b   1.000
_cell.length_c   1.000
_cell.angle_alpha   90.00
_cell.angle_beta   90.00
_cell.angle_gamma   90.00
#
_symmetry.space_group_name_H-M   'P 1'
#
loop_
_entity.id
_entity.type
_entity.pdbx_description
1 polymer ?
#
loop_
_entity_poly.entity_id
_entity_poly.type
_entity_poly.pdbx_seq_one_letter_code
_entity_poly.pdbx_strand_id
1 'polypeptide(L)'
;GYSGTFPDCPATLCTVVDCNFRGLPVTGSNKVDGCNCTCFGGAYWTGPTCNVCPRNYEQATCTACAEGYSPLPNCPLQCTIPANCSDHATAVTGDTDTGCSCTCKN
;
A
#
# COMPACT_ATOMS: atom_id res chain seq x y z
N GLY A 1 4.65 29.14 0.77
CA GLY A 1 5.64 30.08 0.22
C GLY A 1 5.69 29.90 -1.27
N TYR A 2 6.04 30.95 -2.00
CA TYR A 2 6.44 30.87 -3.40
C TYR A 2 7.89 31.34 -3.42
N SER A 3 8.77 30.65 -4.15
CA SER A 3 10.14 31.13 -4.35
C SER A 3 10.58 30.82 -5.77
N GLY A 4 11.13 31.82 -6.44
CA GLY A 4 11.60 31.72 -7.83
C GLY A 4 11.90 33.10 -8.39
N THR A 5 12.46 33.13 -9.59
CA THR A 5 12.66 34.34 -10.38
C THR A 5 11.63 34.38 -11.49
N PHE A 6 11.03 35.55 -11.71
CA PHE A 6 10.08 35.80 -12.80
C PHE A 6 10.58 35.21 -14.14
N PRO A 7 9.73 34.52 -14.93
CA PRO A 7 8.27 34.39 -14.79
C PRO A 7 7.78 33.21 -13.93
N ASP A 8 8.68 32.34 -13.46
CA ASP A 8 8.31 31.13 -12.73
C ASP A 8 8.56 31.33 -11.23
N CYS A 9 7.50 31.71 -10.50
CA CYS A 9 7.44 31.62 -9.04
C CYS A 9 6.67 30.34 -8.66
N PRO A 10 7.29 29.14 -8.73
CA PRO A 10 6.60 27.93 -8.35
C PRO A 10 6.21 27.98 -6.85
N ALA A 11 5.04 27.43 -6.56
CA ALA A 11 4.66 27.15 -5.18
C ALA A 11 5.73 26.22 -4.58
N THR A 12 6.39 26.66 -3.50
CA THR A 12 7.34 25.78 -2.82
C THR A 12 6.65 24.74 -1.99
N LEU A 13 5.44 25.01 -1.49
CA LEU A 13 4.74 24.03 -0.67
C LEU A 13 4.11 22.94 -1.54
N CYS A 14 4.27 21.70 -1.10
CA CYS A 14 3.52 20.58 -1.63
C CYS A 14 2.05 20.74 -1.31
N THR A 15 1.20 20.31 -2.25
CA THR A 15 -0.25 20.32 -2.12
C THR A 15 -0.79 18.91 -2.27
N VAL A 16 -2.09 18.72 -2.01
CA VAL A 16 -2.76 17.42 -2.19
C VAL A 16 -2.68 16.89 -3.63
N VAL A 17 -2.50 17.77 -4.62
CA VAL A 17 -2.30 17.39 -6.03
C VAL A 17 -0.98 16.65 -6.20
N ASP A 18 0.07 17.13 -5.53
CA ASP A 18 1.40 16.52 -5.57
C ASP A 18 1.41 15.14 -4.87
N CYS A 19 0.42 14.88 -4.01
CA CYS A 19 0.17 13.59 -3.36
C CYS A 19 -0.88 12.74 -4.12
N ASN A 20 -1.07 12.96 -5.43
CA ASN A 20 -2.02 12.26 -6.29
C ASN A 20 -3.49 12.30 -5.79
N PHE A 21 -3.87 13.30 -5.00
CA PHE A 21 -5.15 13.33 -4.27
C PHE A 21 -5.39 12.12 -3.35
N ARG A 22 -4.34 11.35 -3.08
CA ARG A 22 -4.33 10.12 -2.27
C ARG A 22 -3.61 10.33 -0.93
N GLY A 23 -3.27 11.56 -0.58
CA GLY A 23 -2.64 11.89 0.69
C GLY A 23 -2.61 13.37 0.99
N LEU A 24 -2.09 13.70 2.16
CA LEU A 24 -1.82 15.07 2.59
C LEU A 24 -0.30 15.32 2.60
N PRO A 25 0.16 16.50 2.16
CA PRO A 25 1.56 16.85 2.28
C PRO A 25 1.96 16.96 3.76
N VAL A 26 3.14 16.46 4.12
CA VAL A 26 3.65 16.58 5.49
C VAL A 26 4.22 17.98 5.74
N THR A 27 4.12 18.45 6.98
CA THR A 27 4.68 19.74 7.39
C THR A 27 6.20 19.74 7.17
N GLY A 28 6.68 20.65 6.33
CA GLY A 28 8.10 20.78 5.97
C GLY A 28 8.47 20.25 4.58
N SER A 29 7.56 19.58 3.87
CA SER A 29 7.80 19.14 2.48
C SER A 29 7.57 20.25 1.47
N ASN A 30 8.54 20.40 0.57
CA ASN A 30 8.52 21.39 -0.49
C ASN A 30 8.84 20.74 -1.85
N LYS A 31 8.47 21.38 -2.96
CA LYS A 31 8.68 20.82 -4.31
C LYS A 31 10.15 20.77 -4.75
N VAL A 32 11.04 21.46 -4.04
CA VAL A 32 12.48 21.56 -4.36
C VAL A 32 13.23 20.33 -3.85
N ASP A 33 12.92 19.90 -2.62
CA ASP A 33 13.52 18.73 -1.96
C ASP A 33 12.74 17.42 -2.23
N GLY A 34 11.57 17.54 -2.87
CA GLY A 34 10.64 16.44 -3.11
C GLY A 34 9.49 16.43 -2.11
N CYS A 35 8.29 16.16 -2.61
CA CYS A 35 7.11 16.06 -1.76
C CYS A 35 7.10 14.75 -1.00
N ASN A 36 6.94 14.84 0.32
CA ASN A 36 6.59 13.71 1.17
C ASN A 36 5.12 13.86 1.58
N CYS A 37 4.37 12.78 1.40
CA CYS A 37 2.94 12.74 1.57
C CYS A 37 2.57 11.65 2.58
N THR A 38 1.68 12.00 3.51
CA THR A 38 0.98 11.00 4.32
C THR A 38 -0.19 10.47 3.51
N CYS A 39 -0.05 9.25 3.01
CA CYS A 39 -1.07 8.62 2.17
C CYS A 39 -2.31 8.21 2.97
N PHE A 40 -3.48 8.55 2.43
CA PHE A 40 -4.76 8.10 2.95
C PHE A 40 -4.85 6.58 2.83
N GLY A 41 -5.35 5.94 3.88
CA GLY A 41 -5.45 4.49 3.94
C GLY A 41 -4.22 3.77 4.51
N GLY A 42 -3.14 4.48 4.87
CA GLY A 42 -2.11 4.06 5.83
C GLY A 42 -1.22 2.85 5.48
N ALA A 43 -1.63 1.97 4.57
CA ALA A 43 -0.89 0.77 4.17
C ALA A 43 -1.00 0.43 2.68
N TYR A 44 -2.05 0.91 2.00
CA TYR A 44 -2.36 0.53 0.62
C TYR A 44 -1.60 1.39 -0.40
N TRP A 45 -1.60 2.70 -0.23
CA TRP A 45 -0.85 3.64 -1.07
C TRP A 45 0.46 3.99 -0.40
N THR A 46 1.55 3.75 -1.11
CA THR A 46 2.92 3.94 -0.63
C THR A 46 3.70 4.86 -1.58
N GLY A 47 4.93 5.18 -1.17
CA GLY A 47 5.83 6.07 -1.91
C GLY A 47 5.67 7.55 -1.53
N PRO A 48 6.61 8.41 -1.97
CA PRO A 48 6.67 9.81 -1.55
C PRO A 48 5.42 10.62 -1.91
N THR A 49 4.74 10.23 -3.00
CA THR A 49 3.57 10.95 -3.55
C THR A 49 2.31 10.08 -3.59
N CYS A 50 2.28 8.96 -2.86
CA CYS A 50 1.11 8.06 -2.79
C CYS A 50 0.69 7.47 -4.15
N ASN A 51 1.67 7.21 -5.02
CA ASN A 51 1.48 6.69 -6.37
C ASN A 51 1.76 5.19 -6.50
N VAL A 52 2.30 4.56 -5.46
CA VAL A 52 2.68 3.15 -5.51
C VAL A 52 1.59 2.32 -4.82
N CYS A 53 0.96 1.43 -5.59
CA CYS A 53 0.10 0.38 -5.07
C CYS A 53 0.89 -0.94 -5.04
N PRO A 54 1.24 -1.48 -3.87
CA PRO A 54 1.93 -2.77 -3.79
C PRO A 54 1.09 -3.93 -4.34
N ARG A 55 1.74 -4.98 -4.83
CA ARG A 55 1.09 -6.10 -5.55
C ARG A 55 0.12 -6.93 -4.71
N ASN A 56 0.29 -6.94 -3.40
CA ASN A 56 -0.61 -7.60 -2.45
C ASN A 56 -1.98 -6.88 -2.31
N TYR A 57 -2.13 -5.69 -2.89
CA TYR A 57 -3.41 -4.98 -3.00
C TYR A 57 -3.96 -5.06 -4.41
N GLU A 58 -5.27 -4.88 -4.50
CA GLU A 58 -6.03 -4.85 -5.75
C GLU A 58 -5.57 -3.66 -6.60
N GLN A 59 -5.12 -3.90 -7.83
CA GLN A 59 -4.38 -2.89 -8.61
C GLN A 59 -5.29 -1.78 -9.19
N ALA A 60 -6.59 -2.01 -9.34
CA ALA A 60 -7.51 -1.00 -9.86
C ALA A 60 -7.88 0.06 -8.81
N THR A 61 -8.08 -0.37 -7.57
CA THR A 61 -8.61 0.47 -6.47
C THR A 61 -7.58 0.71 -5.39
N CYS A 62 -6.68 -0.23 -5.14
CA CYS A 62 -5.75 -0.28 -4.02
C CYS A 62 -6.42 0.03 -2.67
N THR A 63 -7.67 -0.41 -2.53
CA THR A 63 -8.44 -0.27 -1.27
C THR A 63 -8.84 -1.62 -0.71
N ALA A 64 -8.48 -2.70 -1.41
CA ALA A 64 -8.72 -4.07 -1.01
C ALA A 64 -7.44 -4.89 -1.25
N CYS A 65 -7.36 -6.04 -0.58
CA CYS A 65 -6.31 -7.01 -0.88
C CYS A 65 -6.52 -7.63 -2.28
N ALA A 66 -5.43 -7.97 -2.96
CA ALA A 66 -5.49 -8.75 -4.19
C ALA A 66 -6.01 -10.16 -3.90
N GLU A 67 -6.43 -10.88 -4.94
CA GLU A 67 -6.88 -12.27 -4.82
C GLU A 67 -5.80 -13.14 -4.14
N GLY A 68 -6.22 -13.90 -3.12
CA GLY A 68 -5.32 -14.72 -2.31
C GLY A 68 -4.61 -13.97 -1.18
N TYR A 69 -4.83 -12.67 -1.00
CA TYR A 69 -4.29 -11.89 0.11
C TYR A 69 -5.41 -11.43 1.06
N SER A 70 -5.17 -11.50 2.38
CA SER A 70 -6.11 -11.10 3.43
C SER A 70 -5.45 -11.24 4.81
N PRO A 71 -5.90 -10.58 5.88
CA PRO A 71 -6.81 -9.43 5.90
C PRO A 71 -6.07 -8.09 5.73
N LEU A 72 -6.82 -7.01 5.53
CA LEU A 72 -6.31 -5.65 5.67
C LEU A 72 -5.82 -5.42 7.11
N PRO A 73 -4.83 -4.54 7.36
CA PRO A 73 -4.28 -3.54 6.44
C PRO A 73 -3.08 -4.01 5.62
N ASN A 74 -2.42 -5.10 5.99
CA ASN A 74 -1.15 -5.61 5.44
C ASN A 74 -1.35 -6.58 4.27
N CYS A 75 -2.55 -7.16 4.11
CA CYS A 75 -2.87 -8.11 3.05
C CYS A 75 -1.79 -9.20 2.92
N PRO A 76 -1.53 -10.02 3.96
CA PRO A 76 -0.62 -11.14 3.84
C PRO A 76 -1.20 -12.23 2.92
N LEU A 77 -0.31 -13.04 2.34
CA LEU A 77 -0.74 -14.11 1.43
C LEU A 77 -1.43 -15.20 2.25
N GLN A 78 -2.67 -15.50 1.89
CA GLN A 78 -3.46 -16.56 2.52
C GLN A 78 -2.86 -17.91 2.20
N CYS A 79 -2.81 -18.76 3.21
CA CYS A 79 -2.37 -20.14 3.02
C CYS A 79 -3.41 -20.91 2.19
N THR A 80 -2.94 -21.77 1.30
CA THR A 80 -3.79 -22.64 0.48
C THR A 80 -3.43 -24.10 0.71
N ILE A 81 -4.41 -25.00 0.55
CA ILE A 81 -4.20 -26.44 0.72
C ILE A 81 -3.11 -26.97 -0.22
N PRO A 82 -3.09 -26.62 -1.53
CA PRO A 82 -2.04 -27.09 -2.43
C PRO A 82 -0.66 -26.56 -2.07
N ALA A 83 -0.54 -25.25 -1.82
CA ALA A 83 0.77 -24.62 -1.63
C ALA A 83 1.36 -24.87 -0.23
N ASN A 84 0.53 -24.94 0.81
CA ASN A 84 1.00 -24.94 2.20
C ASN A 84 0.75 -26.26 2.93
N CYS A 85 -0.15 -27.11 2.42
CA CYS A 85 -0.50 -28.38 3.05
C CYS A 85 -0.26 -29.59 2.14
N SER A 86 0.46 -29.42 1.03
CA SER A 86 0.80 -30.47 0.05
C SER A 86 -0.43 -31.25 -0.45
N ASP A 87 -1.60 -30.60 -0.55
CA ASP A 87 -2.89 -31.24 -0.91
C ASP A 87 -3.43 -32.31 0.05
N HIS A 88 -2.75 -32.56 1.17
CA HIS A 88 -3.10 -33.58 2.17
C HIS A 88 -3.99 -33.07 3.32
N ALA A 89 -4.46 -31.82 3.25
CA ALA A 89 -5.36 -31.23 4.24
C ALA A 89 -6.82 -31.12 3.76
N THR A 90 -7.79 -31.19 4.68
CA THR A 90 -9.21 -30.87 4.47
C THR A 90 -9.48 -29.37 4.56
N ALA A 91 -8.70 -28.65 5.37
CA ALA A 91 -8.80 -27.23 5.56
C ALA A 91 -7.42 -26.64 5.87
N VAL A 92 -7.24 -25.36 5.55
CA VAL A 92 -6.08 -24.56 5.93
C VAL A 92 -6.57 -23.25 6.51
N THR A 93 -5.91 -22.79 7.56
CA THR A 93 -6.13 -21.47 8.18
C THR A 93 -4.81 -20.74 8.35
N GLY A 94 -4.88 -19.42 8.45
CA GLY A 94 -3.70 -18.56 8.60
C GLY A 94 -3.15 -18.02 7.28
N ASP A 95 -2.02 -17.33 7.40
CA ASP A 95 -1.38 -16.58 6.33
C ASP A 95 0.15 -16.55 6.50
N THR A 96 0.86 -15.86 5.60
CA THR A 96 2.32 -15.74 5.67
C THR A 96 2.84 -14.95 6.89
N ASP A 97 1.99 -14.18 7.57
CA ASP A 97 2.41 -13.37 8.73
C ASP A 97 2.21 -14.14 10.04
N THR A 98 1.11 -14.87 10.16
CA THR A 98 0.74 -15.65 11.35
C THR A 98 1.17 -17.12 11.29
N GLY A 99 1.47 -17.61 10.09
CA GLY A 99 1.78 -19.00 9.80
C GLY A 99 0.57 -19.81 9.35
N CYS A 100 0.82 -20.84 8.54
CA CYS A 100 -0.22 -21.73 8.01
C CYS A 100 -0.50 -22.90 8.95
N SER A 101 -1.77 -23.13 9.27
CA SER A 101 -2.24 -24.30 10.02
C SER A 101 -3.08 -25.20 9.12
N CYS A 102 -2.65 -26.44 8.96
CA CYS A 102 -3.27 -27.45 8.09
C CYS A 102 -4.07 -28.44 8.93
N THR A 103 -5.34 -28.66 8.58
CA THR A 103 -6.15 -29.76 9.15
C THR A 103 -5.99 -30.99 8.26
N CYS A 104 -5.22 -31.98 8.70
CA CYS A 104 -4.90 -33.16 7.89
C CYS A 104 -6.14 -34.03 7.61
N LYS A 105 -6.16 -34.64 6.42
CA LYS A 105 -7.06 -35.76 6.09
C LYS A 105 -6.55 -37.02 6.80
N ASN A 106 -7.46 -37.79 7.40
CA ASN A 106 -7.18 -39.13 7.94
C ASN A 106 -7.27 -40.18 6.83
#